data_AF-A0ABC8AXX2-F1
#
_entry.id   AF-A0ABC8AXX2-F1
#
_cell.length_a   1.000
_cell.length_b   1.000
_cell.length_c   1.000
_cell.angle_alpha   90.00
_cell.angle_beta   90.00
_cell.angle_gamma   90.00
#
_symmetry.space_group_name_H-M   'P 1'
#
loop_
_entity.id
_entity.type
_entity.pdbx_description
1 polymer ?
#
loop_
_entity_poly.entity_id
_entity_poly.type
_entity_poly.pdbx_seq_one_letter_code
_entity_poly.pdbx_strand_id
1 'polypeptide(L)'
;MGLLSAGSPAAGADNGAPDRAETAVHTGSSITSVTESVVRVHIPLPDSVGRHPAECDWLSYLRYRDAAGPADSADADRVLVAQPGILEGAGAFDSVARNTVAAAARDGRHLEFWALARRSNCLSDHSGVRAGADAHDYDVAIDYYYGHRPVDGHTFAGFADNAQLSWLAGVGIEQTVSDQYRLMVHELPDPGVRQRKTLCGGHSLGGVVTAFFADSDFDGHPGYQQCSGYFALDTAISTSLSMLSGLPPLSAILPDPLGLG
;
A
#
# COMPACT_ATOMS: atom_id res chain seq x y z
N MET A 1 -36.28 46.40 -28.63
CA MET A 1 -36.50 45.41 -27.57
C MET A 1 -35.31 44.45 -27.59
N GLY A 2 -34.25 44.79 -26.87
CA GLY A 2 -33.01 44.00 -26.82
C GLY A 2 -33.05 43.06 -25.63
N LEU A 3 -32.86 41.76 -25.86
CA LEU A 3 -32.74 40.76 -24.81
C LEU A 3 -31.33 40.80 -24.22
N LEU A 4 -31.26 41.03 -22.91
CA LEU A 4 -30.08 40.84 -22.07
C LEU A 4 -29.86 39.33 -21.87
N SER A 5 -28.79 38.77 -22.43
CA SER A 5 -28.27 37.47 -22.02
C SER A 5 -27.43 37.65 -20.76
N ALA A 6 -27.96 37.18 -19.63
CA ALA A 6 -27.19 37.00 -18.41
C ALA A 6 -26.21 35.84 -18.60
N GLY A 7 -24.91 36.12 -18.45
CA GLY A 7 -23.87 35.09 -18.41
C GLY A 7 -24.03 34.24 -17.16
N SER A 8 -24.04 32.91 -17.33
CA SER A 8 -23.91 31.98 -16.22
C SER A 8 -22.50 32.08 -15.63
N PRO A 9 -22.35 32.12 -14.29
CA PRO A 9 -21.05 32.18 -13.67
C PRO A 9 -20.33 30.84 -13.86
N ALA A 10 -19.05 30.93 -14.19
CA ALA A 10 -18.13 29.81 -14.10
C ALA A 10 -18.09 29.32 -12.64
N ALA A 11 -18.47 28.07 -12.41
CA ALA A 11 -18.33 27.44 -11.11
C ALA A 11 -16.91 26.85 -11.01
N GLY A 12 -15.98 27.69 -10.57
CA GLY A 12 -14.75 27.24 -9.92
C GLY A 12 -14.88 27.47 -8.41
N ALA A 13 -14.74 26.41 -7.64
CA ALA A 13 -14.22 26.38 -6.27
C ALA A 13 -14.35 24.94 -5.75
N ASP A 14 -13.36 24.11 -6.08
CA ASP A 14 -13.12 22.85 -5.39
C ASP A 14 -12.62 23.20 -3.98
N ASN A 15 -13.37 22.84 -2.94
CA ASN A 15 -13.00 23.14 -1.56
C ASN A 15 -11.92 22.15 -1.10
N GLY A 16 -10.66 22.50 -1.42
CA GLY A 16 -9.45 21.68 -1.28
C GLY A 16 -9.16 21.19 0.13
N ALA A 17 -9.67 20.00 0.45
CA ALA A 17 -9.01 19.12 1.41
C ALA A 17 -7.65 18.71 0.80
N PRO A 18 -6.59 18.57 1.63
CA PRO A 18 -5.32 18.09 1.12
C PRO A 18 -5.50 16.68 0.54
N ASP A 19 -4.96 16.46 -0.66
CA ASP A 19 -4.92 15.17 -1.36
C ASP A 19 -3.93 14.19 -0.70
N ARG A 20 -3.24 14.60 0.36
CA ARG A 20 -2.32 13.81 1.16
C ARG A 20 -2.49 14.07 2.65
N ALA A 21 -2.47 13.00 3.45
CA ALA A 21 -2.45 13.07 4.91
C ALA A 21 -1.41 12.11 5.48
N GLU A 22 -0.63 12.54 6.48
CA GLU A 22 0.35 11.72 7.17
C GLU A 22 0.10 11.78 8.67
N THR A 23 -0.10 10.62 9.29
CA THR A 23 -0.39 10.49 10.72
C THR A 23 0.63 9.58 11.37
N ALA A 24 1.28 10.05 12.43
CA ALA A 24 2.26 9.26 13.17
C ALA A 24 1.62 7.98 13.74
N VAL A 25 2.34 6.86 13.65
CA VAL A 25 1.98 5.62 14.33
C VAL A 25 2.88 5.47 15.55
N HIS A 26 2.25 5.27 16.69
CA HIS A 26 2.96 4.96 17.92
C HIS A 26 2.95 3.45 18.12
N THR A 27 4.13 2.84 18.15
CA THR A 27 4.31 1.43 18.47
C THR A 27 5.19 1.27 19.70
N GLY A 28 5.07 0.14 20.38
CA GLY A 28 5.95 -0.24 21.49
C GLY A 28 7.32 -0.74 21.04
N SER A 29 7.79 -0.39 19.83
CA SER A 29 9.07 -0.86 19.30
C SER A 29 10.25 -0.37 20.13
N SER A 30 11.23 -1.24 20.37
CA SER A 30 12.49 -0.86 21.02
C SER A 30 13.43 -0.05 20.10
N ILE A 31 13.16 -0.04 18.78
CA ILE A 31 13.93 0.75 17.81
C ILE A 31 13.30 2.14 17.71
N THR A 32 13.78 3.06 18.54
CA THR A 32 13.28 4.44 18.64
C THR A 32 13.90 5.41 17.63
N SER A 33 14.96 5.01 16.92
CA SER A 33 15.59 5.82 15.86
C SER A 33 14.78 5.87 14.56
N VAL A 34 13.66 5.11 14.48
CA VAL A 34 12.82 5.03 13.29
C VAL A 34 11.44 5.58 13.61
N THR A 35 11.01 6.58 12.85
CA THR A 35 9.64 7.08 12.89
C THR A 35 8.76 6.25 11.94
N GLU A 36 7.56 5.91 12.40
CA GLU A 36 6.53 5.27 11.59
C GLU A 36 5.33 6.21 11.44
N SER A 37 4.74 6.24 10.25
CA SER A 37 3.51 6.97 9.99
C SER A 37 2.65 6.23 8.96
N VAL A 38 1.33 6.41 9.02
CA VAL A 38 0.43 6.09 7.92
C VAL A 38 0.37 7.31 7.03
N VAL A 39 0.79 7.16 5.78
CA VAL A 39 0.56 8.14 4.72
C VAL A 39 -0.66 7.69 3.92
N ARG A 40 -1.57 8.62 3.63
CA ARG A 40 -2.74 8.43 2.79
C ARG A 40 -2.71 9.45 1.66
N VAL A 41 -3.03 9.02 0.45
CA VAL A 41 -3.13 9.87 -0.74
C VAL A 41 -4.47 9.63 -1.43
N HIS A 42 -5.14 10.69 -1.85
CA HIS A 42 -6.45 10.63 -2.49
C HIS A 42 -6.27 10.35 -3.97
N ILE A 43 -6.41 9.09 -4.36
CA ILE A 43 -6.22 8.62 -5.73
C ILE A 43 -7.40 7.70 -6.05
N PRO A 44 -8.54 8.26 -6.51
CA PRO A 44 -9.79 7.53 -6.63
C PRO A 44 -9.73 6.25 -7.46
N LEU A 45 -10.66 5.33 -7.19
CA LEU A 45 -10.89 4.19 -8.08
C LEU A 45 -11.48 4.70 -9.39
N PRO A 46 -11.18 4.06 -10.53
CA PRO A 46 -11.79 4.46 -11.78
C PRO A 46 -13.29 4.18 -11.75
N ASP A 47 -14.06 4.98 -12.51
CA ASP A 47 -15.53 4.86 -12.62
C ASP A 47 -15.98 3.43 -13.00
N SER A 48 -15.13 2.67 -13.71
CA SER A 48 -15.39 1.28 -14.11
C SER A 48 -15.56 0.32 -12.93
N VAL A 49 -15.05 0.64 -11.74
CA VAL A 49 -15.23 -0.16 -10.52
C VAL A 49 -16.67 -0.03 -9.96
N GLY A 50 -17.39 1.02 -10.36
CA GLY A 50 -18.75 1.29 -9.90
C GLY A 50 -18.80 1.84 -8.48
N ARG A 51 -19.98 1.80 -7.85
CA ARG A 51 -20.21 2.41 -6.54
C ARG A 51 -19.48 1.65 -5.43
N HIS A 52 -18.71 2.39 -4.62
CA HIS A 52 -17.94 1.89 -3.49
C HIS A 52 -17.91 2.93 -2.36
N PRO A 53 -17.43 2.59 -1.14
CA PRO A 53 -17.24 3.55 -0.05
C PRO A 53 -16.18 4.60 -0.39
N ALA A 54 -16.42 5.87 -0.07
CA ALA A 54 -15.49 6.98 -0.38
C ALA A 54 -14.13 6.82 0.33
N GLU A 55 -14.08 6.10 1.45
CA GLU A 55 -12.84 5.76 2.15
C GLU A 55 -11.90 4.92 1.28
N CYS A 56 -12.47 4.16 0.33
CA CYS A 56 -11.73 3.34 -0.62
C CYS A 56 -11.21 4.13 -1.84
N ASP A 57 -11.41 5.44 -1.91
CA ASP A 57 -10.74 6.32 -2.87
C ASP A 57 -9.33 6.74 -2.42
N TRP A 58 -8.95 6.36 -1.21
CA TRP A 58 -7.63 6.65 -0.66
C TRP A 58 -6.71 5.45 -0.77
N LEU A 59 -5.50 5.70 -1.25
CA LEU A 59 -4.38 4.78 -1.09
C LEU A 59 -3.63 5.07 0.18
N SER A 60 -2.98 4.06 0.75
CA SER A 60 -2.17 4.25 1.95
C SER A 60 -0.96 3.33 2.01
N TYR A 61 0.02 3.75 2.78
CA TYR A 61 1.20 2.96 3.10
C TYR A 61 1.72 3.32 4.50
N LEU A 62 2.38 2.37 5.14
CA LEU A 62 3.20 2.68 6.31
C LEU A 62 4.57 3.15 5.84
N ARG A 63 4.96 4.32 6.31
CA ARG A 63 6.25 4.94 6.04
C ARG A 63 7.14 4.80 7.26
N TYR A 64 8.25 4.10 7.09
CA TYR A 64 9.32 4.00 8.07
C TYR A 64 10.51 4.80 7.57
N ARG A 65 10.99 5.75 8.36
CA ARG A 65 12.17 6.56 8.03
C ARG A 65 13.02 6.81 9.27
N ASP A 66 14.30 7.10 9.05
CA ASP A 66 15.18 7.55 10.11
C ASP A 66 14.64 8.88 10.70
N ALA A 67 14.54 8.94 12.02
CA ALA A 67 14.11 10.14 12.74
C ALA A 67 15.05 11.33 12.50
N ALA A 68 16.35 11.05 12.30
CA ALA A 68 17.37 12.05 12.00
C ALA A 68 17.59 12.26 10.49
N GLY A 69 16.90 11.49 9.64
CA GLY A 69 16.96 11.60 8.20
C GLY A 69 16.08 12.72 7.63
N PRO A 70 16.09 12.90 6.30
CA PRO A 70 15.26 13.88 5.64
C PRO A 70 13.77 13.63 5.87
N ALA A 71 12.99 14.72 5.89
CA ALA A 71 11.54 14.66 6.01
C ALA A 71 10.85 14.38 4.66
N ASP A 72 11.49 14.72 3.54
CA ASP A 72 10.99 14.48 2.20
C ASP A 72 11.58 13.19 1.62
N SER A 73 10.71 12.30 1.12
CA SER A 73 11.15 11.01 0.59
C SER A 73 12.02 11.12 -0.65
N ALA A 74 11.92 12.23 -1.40
CA ALA A 74 12.79 12.51 -2.54
C ALA A 74 14.25 12.73 -2.13
N ASP A 75 14.49 13.16 -0.88
CA ASP A 75 15.82 13.41 -0.34
C ASP A 75 16.44 12.19 0.34
N ALA A 76 15.66 11.15 0.63
CA ALA A 76 16.18 9.87 1.09
C ALA A 76 17.19 9.28 0.08
N ASP A 77 18.13 8.49 0.57
CA ASP A 77 19.12 7.81 -0.27
C ASP A 77 18.43 6.76 -1.16
N ARG A 78 17.51 5.98 -0.58
CA ARG A 78 16.66 5.01 -1.27
C ARG A 78 15.29 4.92 -0.61
N VAL A 79 14.30 4.48 -1.39
CA VAL A 79 12.95 4.18 -0.93
C VAL A 79 12.61 2.73 -1.30
N LEU A 80 12.40 1.87 -0.32
CA LEU A 80 11.97 0.50 -0.53
C LEU A 80 10.44 0.48 -0.57
N VAL A 81 9.84 0.09 -1.69
CA VAL A 81 8.38 -0.02 -1.86
C VAL A 81 7.99 -1.50 -1.80
N ALA A 82 7.26 -1.88 -0.76
CA ALA A 82 7.00 -3.27 -0.41
C ALA A 82 5.52 -3.62 -0.51
N GLN A 83 5.23 -4.69 -1.26
CA GLN A 83 3.92 -5.31 -1.34
C GLN A 83 3.78 -6.43 -0.29
N PRO A 84 2.71 -6.45 0.53
CA PRO A 84 2.47 -7.51 1.51
C PRO A 84 2.11 -8.84 0.85
N GLY A 85 2.18 -9.92 1.63
CA GLY A 85 1.77 -11.27 1.26
C GLY A 85 0.26 -11.48 1.26
N ILE A 86 -0.15 -12.76 1.23
CA ILE A 86 -1.55 -13.15 1.35
C ILE A 86 -1.97 -13.05 2.82
N LEU A 87 -3.18 -12.54 3.09
CA LEU A 87 -3.71 -12.32 4.45
C LEU A 87 -2.89 -11.36 5.33
N GLU A 88 -1.88 -10.70 4.76
CA GLU A 88 -1.04 -9.71 5.43
C GLU A 88 -1.56 -8.28 5.20
N GLY A 89 -1.17 -7.40 6.12
CA GLY A 89 -1.26 -5.95 5.93
C GLY A 89 0.11 -5.30 5.95
N ALA A 90 0.15 -3.99 5.69
CA ALA A 90 1.39 -3.20 5.71
C ALA A 90 2.21 -3.37 7.02
N GLY A 91 1.53 -3.57 8.16
CA GLY A 91 2.17 -3.78 9.46
C GLY A 91 3.01 -5.06 9.56
N ALA A 92 2.84 -6.03 8.66
CA ALA A 92 3.68 -7.23 8.62
C ALA A 92 5.16 -6.92 8.40
N PHE A 93 5.46 -5.76 7.82
CA PHE A 93 6.83 -5.31 7.57
C PHE A 93 7.49 -4.59 8.75
N ASP A 94 6.80 -4.32 9.86
CA ASP A 94 7.31 -3.45 10.95
C ASP A 94 8.75 -3.81 11.38
N SER A 95 8.97 -5.07 11.73
CA SER A 95 10.28 -5.52 12.21
C SER A 95 11.37 -5.38 11.14
N VAL A 96 11.12 -5.83 9.91
CA VAL A 96 12.13 -5.76 8.84
C VAL A 96 12.38 -4.31 8.43
N ALA A 97 11.34 -3.49 8.28
CA ALA A 97 11.45 -2.09 7.90
C ALA A 97 12.28 -1.30 8.93
N ARG A 98 11.96 -1.42 10.23
CA ARG A 98 12.72 -0.74 11.29
C ARG A 98 14.17 -1.17 11.34
N ASN A 99 14.44 -2.48 11.28
CA ASN A 99 15.80 -2.98 11.30
C ASN A 99 16.61 -2.52 10.08
N THR A 100 16.01 -2.54 8.89
CA THR A 100 16.66 -2.05 7.66
C THR A 100 16.98 -0.56 7.72
N VAL A 101 16.01 0.27 8.10
CA VAL A 101 16.20 1.73 8.21
C VAL A 101 17.23 2.07 9.29
N ALA A 102 17.13 1.48 10.48
CA ALA A 102 18.08 1.72 11.56
C ALA A 102 19.50 1.20 11.27
N ALA A 103 19.63 0.08 10.54
CA ALA A 103 20.93 -0.40 10.08
C ALA A 103 21.57 0.58 9.09
N ALA A 104 20.82 1.05 8.10
CA ALA A 104 21.34 2.00 7.12
C ALA A 104 21.74 3.35 7.76
N ALA A 105 20.94 3.85 8.70
CA ALA A 105 21.22 5.09 9.41
C ALA A 105 22.55 5.03 10.20
N ARG A 106 22.87 3.88 10.80
CA ARG A 106 24.15 3.65 11.47
C ARG A 106 25.35 3.72 10.52
N ASP A 107 25.13 3.46 9.24
CA ASP A 107 26.15 3.58 8.18
C ASP A 107 26.14 4.97 7.53
N GLY A 108 25.39 5.94 8.06
CA GLY A 108 25.26 7.28 7.50
C GLY A 108 24.42 7.36 6.23
N ARG A 109 23.50 6.40 6.02
CA ARG A 109 22.56 6.37 4.91
C ARG A 109 21.12 6.45 5.41
N HIS A 110 20.31 7.30 4.80
CA HIS A 110 18.91 7.49 5.19
C HIS A 110 17.99 6.84 4.17
N LEU A 111 17.53 5.62 4.48
CA LEU A 111 16.55 4.92 3.65
C LEU A 111 15.13 5.16 4.19
N GLU A 112 14.15 5.06 3.31
CA GLU A 112 12.77 4.85 3.69
C GLU A 112 12.29 3.46 3.29
N PHE A 113 11.33 2.95 4.06
CA PHE A 113 10.58 1.75 3.73
C PHE A 113 9.10 2.10 3.68
N TRP A 114 8.47 1.84 2.55
CA TRP A 114 7.05 2.06 2.29
C TRP A 114 6.37 0.70 2.18
N ALA A 115 5.66 0.30 3.21
CA ALA A 115 4.83 -0.90 3.21
C ALA A 115 3.44 -0.55 2.70
N LEU A 116 3.10 -0.97 1.48
CA LEU A 116 1.83 -0.63 0.86
C LEU A 116 0.66 -1.34 1.54
N ALA A 117 -0.44 -0.61 1.75
CA ALA A 117 -1.71 -1.21 2.13
C ALA A 117 -2.48 -1.66 0.90
N ARG A 118 -3.30 -2.72 1.04
CA ARG A 118 -4.25 -3.10 0.00
C ARG A 118 -5.39 -2.09 -0.03
N ARG A 119 -5.92 -1.82 -1.22
CA ARG A 119 -7.08 -0.94 -1.41
C ARG A 119 -8.26 -1.32 -0.49
N SER A 120 -8.52 -2.63 -0.36
CA SER A 120 -9.58 -3.19 0.47
C SER A 120 -9.40 -2.95 1.97
N ASN A 121 -8.25 -2.48 2.44
CA ASN A 121 -8.05 -2.16 3.86
C ASN A 121 -8.92 -0.97 4.31
N CYS A 122 -9.46 -0.17 3.39
CA CYS A 122 -10.50 0.83 3.70
C CYS A 122 -11.74 0.22 4.40
N LEU A 123 -11.98 -1.09 4.22
CA LEU A 123 -13.11 -1.81 4.81
C LEU A 123 -12.83 -2.35 6.21
N SER A 124 -11.59 -2.24 6.70
CA SER A 124 -11.19 -2.76 8.00
C SER A 124 -11.46 -1.76 9.11
N ASP A 125 -12.30 -2.14 10.06
CA ASP A 125 -12.51 -1.39 11.29
C ASP A 125 -11.53 -1.88 12.37
N HIS A 126 -10.56 -1.05 12.71
CA HIS A 126 -9.54 -1.34 13.73
C HIS A 126 -9.86 -0.77 15.12
N SER A 127 -11.03 -0.16 15.32
CA SER A 127 -11.38 0.58 16.53
C SER A 127 -11.36 -0.32 17.77
N GLY A 128 -12.00 -1.49 17.69
CA GLY A 128 -12.05 -2.46 18.79
C GLY A 128 -10.66 -3.01 19.15
N VAL A 129 -9.86 -3.40 18.16
CA VAL A 129 -8.49 -3.90 18.42
C VAL A 129 -7.61 -2.81 19.04
N ARG A 130 -7.70 -1.56 18.56
CA ARG A 130 -6.92 -0.45 19.11
C ARG A 130 -7.32 -0.15 20.55
N ALA A 131 -8.62 -0.03 20.83
CA ALA A 131 -9.10 0.22 22.18
C ALA A 131 -8.75 -0.91 23.15
N GLY A 132 -8.83 -2.17 22.72
CA GLY A 132 -8.38 -3.31 23.53
C GLY A 132 -6.88 -3.30 23.80
N ALA A 133 -6.06 -2.91 22.82
CA ALA A 133 -4.62 -2.74 23.02
C ALA A 133 -4.30 -1.62 24.03
N ASP A 134 -4.95 -0.46 23.90
CA ASP A 134 -4.77 0.68 24.80
C ASP A 134 -5.24 0.38 26.24
N ALA A 135 -6.31 -0.41 26.38
CA ALA A 135 -6.82 -0.86 27.67
C ALA A 135 -6.04 -2.06 28.26
N HIS A 136 -5.14 -2.68 27.49
CA HIS A 136 -4.53 -3.98 27.81
C HIS A 136 -5.56 -5.07 28.13
N ASP A 137 -6.69 -5.05 27.42
CA ASP A 137 -7.82 -5.94 27.64
C ASP A 137 -8.45 -6.35 26.30
N TYR A 138 -8.32 -7.63 25.95
CA TYR A 138 -8.87 -8.15 24.69
C TYR A 138 -10.40 -8.26 24.72
N ASP A 139 -11.03 -8.30 25.91
CA ASP A 139 -12.48 -8.37 26.02
C ASP A 139 -13.14 -7.11 25.43
N VAL A 140 -12.46 -5.94 25.49
CA VAL A 140 -12.91 -4.70 24.84
C VAL A 140 -13.09 -4.90 23.33
N ALA A 141 -12.17 -5.60 22.67
CA ALA A 141 -12.26 -5.87 21.24
C ALA A 141 -13.39 -6.87 20.95
N ILE A 142 -13.50 -7.94 21.75
CA ILE A 142 -14.57 -8.94 21.60
C ILE A 142 -15.95 -8.29 21.76
N ASP A 143 -16.11 -7.48 22.79
CA ASP A 143 -17.34 -6.75 23.06
C ASP A 143 -17.68 -5.75 21.96
N TYR A 144 -16.69 -5.10 21.35
CA TYR A 144 -16.91 -4.19 20.23
C TYR A 144 -17.42 -4.93 18.98
N TYR A 145 -16.72 -5.98 18.55
CA TYR A 145 -17.02 -6.67 17.29
C TYR A 145 -18.22 -7.62 17.40
N TYR A 146 -18.44 -8.24 18.56
CA TYR A 146 -19.45 -9.28 18.75
C TYR A 146 -20.50 -8.96 19.82
N GLY A 147 -20.17 -8.10 20.79
CA GLY A 147 -21.07 -7.67 21.86
C GLY A 147 -21.83 -6.36 21.58
N HIS A 148 -21.57 -5.71 20.43
CA HIS A 148 -22.11 -4.40 20.04
C HIS A 148 -21.85 -3.27 21.06
N ARG A 149 -20.81 -3.40 21.90
CA ARG A 149 -20.42 -2.31 22.80
C ARG A 149 -19.71 -1.20 22.01
N PRO A 150 -20.06 0.07 22.22
CA PRO A 150 -19.39 1.16 21.52
C PRO A 150 -17.97 1.41 22.06
N VAL A 151 -17.08 1.84 21.18
CA VAL A 151 -15.75 2.37 21.48
C VAL A 151 -15.69 3.79 20.91
N ASP A 152 -15.31 4.77 21.72
CA ASP A 152 -15.24 6.20 21.33
C ASP A 152 -16.50 6.73 20.63
N GLY A 153 -17.68 6.23 21.04
CA GLY A 153 -18.97 6.61 20.46
C GLY A 153 -19.28 5.93 19.11
N HIS A 154 -18.41 5.06 18.63
CA HIS A 154 -18.62 4.24 17.43
C HIS A 154 -19.07 2.83 17.81
N THR A 155 -19.95 2.23 17.02
CA THR A 155 -20.33 0.82 17.13
C THR A 155 -19.94 0.11 15.84
N PHE A 156 -19.47 -1.13 15.95
CA PHE A 156 -19.11 -1.92 14.79
C PHE A 156 -20.31 -2.08 13.83
N ALA A 157 -20.12 -1.71 12.57
CA ALA A 157 -21.16 -1.73 11.55
C ALA A 157 -21.55 -3.16 11.10
N GLY A 158 -20.83 -4.18 11.58
CA GLY A 158 -20.99 -5.58 11.19
C GLY A 158 -20.08 -5.97 10.03
N PHE A 159 -20.21 -7.22 9.60
CA PHE A 159 -19.43 -7.77 8.50
C PHE A 159 -20.16 -7.54 7.17
N ALA A 160 -19.46 -6.95 6.21
CA ALA A 160 -20.01 -6.71 4.88
C ALA A 160 -20.24 -8.03 4.12
N ASP A 161 -21.37 -8.13 3.43
CA ASP A 161 -21.70 -9.27 2.57
C ASP A 161 -21.17 -9.12 1.14
N ASN A 162 -21.27 -10.18 0.34
CA ASN A 162 -20.80 -10.17 -1.04
C ASN A 162 -21.53 -9.17 -1.95
N ALA A 163 -22.79 -8.83 -1.66
CA ALA A 163 -23.52 -7.84 -2.45
C ALA A 163 -22.96 -6.44 -2.20
N GLN A 164 -22.68 -6.11 -0.94
CA GLN A 164 -22.02 -4.87 -0.52
C GLN A 164 -20.59 -4.75 -1.04
N LEU A 165 -19.92 -5.89 -1.26
CA LEU A 165 -18.52 -5.96 -1.70
C LEU A 165 -18.34 -6.30 -3.19
N SER A 166 -19.42 -6.31 -3.97
CA SER A 166 -19.37 -6.70 -5.39
C SER A 166 -18.39 -5.87 -6.23
N TRP A 167 -18.17 -4.60 -5.88
CA TRP A 167 -17.21 -3.71 -6.51
C TRP A 167 -15.75 -4.20 -6.41
N LEU A 168 -15.41 -5.00 -5.38
CA LEU A 168 -14.07 -5.59 -5.25
C LEU A 168 -13.71 -6.53 -6.41
N ALA A 169 -14.70 -7.02 -7.17
CA ALA A 169 -14.44 -7.77 -8.41
C ALA A 169 -13.68 -6.92 -9.45
N GLY A 170 -13.81 -5.59 -9.40
CA GLY A 170 -13.02 -4.64 -10.20
C GLY A 170 -11.64 -4.32 -9.63
N VAL A 171 -11.31 -4.80 -8.43
CA VAL A 171 -10.03 -4.53 -7.74
C VAL A 171 -9.14 -5.75 -7.83
N GLY A 172 -8.70 -6.05 -9.05
CA GLY A 172 -7.78 -7.15 -9.36
C GLY A 172 -6.30 -6.75 -9.30
N ILE A 173 -5.45 -7.60 -9.88
CA ILE A 173 -4.00 -7.36 -9.96
C ILE A 173 -3.68 -6.07 -10.74
N GLU A 174 -4.40 -5.81 -11.84
CA GLU A 174 -4.26 -4.61 -12.67
C GLU A 174 -4.48 -3.34 -11.85
N GLN A 175 -5.60 -3.27 -11.12
CA GLN A 175 -5.88 -2.14 -10.23
C GLN A 175 -4.82 -2.03 -9.14
N THR A 176 -4.36 -3.16 -8.57
CA THR A 176 -3.36 -3.17 -7.49
C THR A 176 -2.01 -2.60 -7.94
N VAL A 177 -1.53 -2.96 -9.13
CA VAL A 177 -0.25 -2.44 -9.65
C VAL A 177 -0.38 -1.01 -10.18
N SER A 178 -1.54 -0.65 -10.74
CA SER A 178 -1.88 0.74 -11.08
C SER A 178 -1.90 1.64 -9.85
N ASP A 179 -2.45 1.16 -8.74
CA ASP A 179 -2.45 1.88 -7.47
C ASP A 179 -1.04 2.10 -6.93
N GLN A 180 -0.18 1.08 -6.97
CA GLN A 180 1.25 1.25 -6.63
C GLN A 180 1.89 2.31 -7.52
N TYR A 181 1.69 2.26 -8.84
CA TYR A 181 2.26 3.24 -9.77
C TYR A 181 1.78 4.65 -9.46
N ARG A 182 0.47 4.87 -9.36
CA ARG A 182 -0.10 6.19 -9.09
C ARG A 182 0.34 6.75 -7.74
N LEU A 183 0.45 5.92 -6.70
CA LEU A 183 1.01 6.31 -5.41
C LEU A 183 2.48 6.72 -5.53
N MET A 184 3.30 5.95 -6.25
CA MET A 184 4.71 6.29 -6.47
C MET A 184 4.87 7.58 -7.28
N VAL A 185 4.03 7.82 -8.28
CA VAL A 185 4.01 9.09 -9.05
C VAL A 185 3.60 10.26 -8.16
N HIS A 186 2.61 10.06 -7.29
CA HIS A 186 2.18 11.11 -6.36
C HIS A 186 3.29 11.52 -5.39
N GLU A 187 3.90 10.55 -4.71
CA GLU A 187 4.92 10.84 -3.69
C GLU A 187 6.30 11.18 -4.27
N LEU A 188 6.64 10.65 -5.45
CA LEU A 188 7.92 10.86 -6.13
C LEU A 188 7.67 11.20 -7.61
N PRO A 189 7.21 12.41 -7.94
CA PRO A 189 6.75 12.74 -9.30
C PRO A 189 7.83 12.69 -10.38
N ASP A 190 9.10 12.93 -10.05
CA ASP A 190 10.21 12.83 -11.00
C ASP A 190 10.50 11.34 -11.33
N PRO A 191 10.26 10.88 -12.58
CA PRO A 191 10.56 9.51 -12.99
C PRO A 191 12.05 9.16 -12.86
N GLY A 192 12.95 10.13 -13.03
CA GLY A 192 14.38 9.93 -12.84
C GLY A 192 14.73 9.67 -11.38
N VAL A 193 14.02 10.29 -10.42
CA VAL A 193 14.18 9.98 -8.99
C VAL A 193 13.74 8.55 -8.73
N ARG A 194 12.55 8.14 -9.22
CA ARG A 194 12.06 6.76 -9.06
C ARG A 194 13.08 5.76 -9.65
N GLN A 195 13.45 5.91 -10.91
CA GLN A 195 14.39 5.02 -11.59
C GLN A 195 15.76 4.89 -10.90
N ARG A 196 16.21 5.90 -10.14
CA ARG A 196 17.50 5.87 -9.42
C ARG A 196 17.41 5.44 -7.96
N LYS A 197 16.29 5.73 -7.28
CA LYS A 197 16.21 5.66 -5.81
C LYS A 197 15.25 4.60 -5.29
N THR A 198 14.24 4.20 -6.05
CA THR A 198 13.26 3.23 -5.54
C THR A 198 13.75 1.80 -5.74
N LEU A 199 13.48 0.95 -4.75
CA LEU A 199 13.65 -0.50 -4.83
C LEU A 199 12.28 -1.11 -4.61
N CYS A 200 11.82 -1.99 -5.49
CA CYS A 200 10.45 -2.52 -5.43
C CYS A 200 10.46 -4.01 -5.11
N GLY A 201 9.55 -4.45 -4.25
CA GLY A 201 9.59 -5.82 -3.77
C GLY A 201 8.41 -6.19 -2.91
N GLY A 202 8.51 -7.34 -2.26
CA GLY A 202 7.47 -7.77 -1.36
C GLY A 202 7.75 -9.13 -0.74
N HIS A 203 6.84 -9.50 0.17
CA HIS A 203 6.86 -10.78 0.85
C HIS A 203 5.82 -11.71 0.23
N SER A 204 6.17 -12.99 0.02
CA SER A 204 5.24 -14.01 -0.47
C SER A 204 4.50 -13.56 -1.77
N LEU A 205 3.17 -13.43 -1.74
CA LEU A 205 2.35 -12.86 -2.82
C LEU A 205 2.86 -11.50 -3.32
N GLY A 206 3.46 -10.69 -2.45
CA GLY A 206 4.07 -9.42 -2.81
C GLY A 206 5.17 -9.53 -3.86
N GLY A 207 5.91 -10.63 -3.91
CA GLY A 207 6.88 -10.90 -4.98
C GLY A 207 6.20 -11.08 -6.34
N VAL A 208 5.05 -11.77 -6.36
CA VAL A 208 4.24 -11.96 -7.56
C VAL A 208 3.62 -10.63 -8.02
N VAL A 209 3.05 -9.86 -7.09
CA VAL A 209 2.51 -8.51 -7.39
C VAL A 209 3.61 -7.60 -7.94
N THR A 210 4.81 -7.66 -7.37
CA THR A 210 5.98 -6.90 -7.86
C THR A 210 6.36 -7.30 -9.28
N ALA A 211 6.27 -8.58 -9.63
CA ALA A 211 6.55 -9.05 -10.99
C ALA A 211 5.52 -8.50 -11.99
N PHE A 212 4.22 -8.53 -11.65
CA PHE A 212 3.19 -7.88 -12.47
C PHE A 212 3.42 -6.37 -12.59
N PHE A 213 3.83 -5.71 -11.51
CA PHE A 213 4.17 -4.29 -11.56
C PHE A 213 5.31 -4.02 -12.54
N ALA A 214 6.40 -4.80 -12.48
CA ALA A 214 7.55 -4.64 -13.37
C ALA A 214 7.21 -4.91 -14.85
N ASP A 215 6.31 -5.85 -15.11
CA ASP A 215 5.88 -6.27 -16.46
C ASP A 215 4.81 -5.34 -17.08
N SER A 216 4.16 -4.51 -16.26
CA SER A 216 3.09 -3.61 -16.71
C SER A 216 3.63 -2.40 -17.49
N ASP A 217 2.80 -1.84 -18.36
CA ASP A 217 2.98 -0.52 -18.96
C ASP A 217 1.89 0.43 -18.46
N PHE A 218 2.29 1.60 -17.93
CA PHE A 218 1.36 2.61 -17.40
C PHE A 218 1.27 3.81 -18.34
N ASP A 219 0.63 3.61 -19.49
CA ASP A 219 0.47 4.60 -20.56
C ASP A 219 1.81 5.12 -21.10
N GLY A 220 2.67 4.20 -21.55
CA GLY A 220 4.01 4.50 -22.05
C GLY A 220 5.07 4.71 -20.96
N HIS A 221 4.73 4.38 -19.71
CA HIS A 221 5.66 4.34 -18.58
C HIS A 221 5.85 2.89 -18.14
N PRO A 222 6.87 2.18 -18.64
CA PRO A 222 7.10 0.80 -18.27
C PRO A 222 7.37 0.67 -16.77
N GLY A 223 6.70 -0.27 -16.12
CA GLY A 223 6.81 -0.53 -14.69
C GLY A 223 8.25 -0.86 -14.28
N TYR A 224 8.98 -1.60 -15.12
CA TYR A 224 10.37 -1.93 -14.83
C TYR A 224 11.30 -0.71 -14.72
N GLN A 225 10.92 0.44 -15.30
CA GLN A 225 11.67 1.69 -15.21
C GLN A 225 11.31 2.54 -13.99
N GLN A 226 10.29 2.13 -13.21
CA GLN A 226 9.88 2.84 -12.00
C GLN A 226 10.71 2.48 -10.77
N CYS A 227 11.61 1.49 -10.89
CA CYS A 227 12.45 0.99 -9.79
C CYS A 227 13.88 0.73 -10.27
N SER A 228 14.86 1.09 -9.43
CA SER A 228 16.29 0.87 -9.68
C SER A 228 16.76 -0.58 -9.44
N GLY A 229 15.93 -1.37 -8.75
CA GLY A 229 16.19 -2.76 -8.42
C GLY A 229 15.01 -3.41 -7.70
N TYR A 230 15.10 -4.72 -7.48
CA TYR A 230 14.04 -5.53 -6.90
C TYR A 230 14.51 -6.36 -5.72
N PHE A 231 13.62 -6.60 -4.76
CA PHE A 231 13.88 -7.49 -3.62
C PHE A 231 12.70 -8.43 -3.37
N ALA A 232 13.00 -9.62 -2.86
CA ALA A 232 12.01 -10.67 -2.59
C ALA A 232 12.25 -11.22 -1.18
N LEU A 233 11.18 -11.29 -0.38
CA LEU A 233 11.20 -11.84 0.96
C LEU A 233 10.39 -13.15 0.96
N ASP A 234 11.06 -14.28 1.19
CA ASP A 234 10.46 -15.62 1.14
C ASP A 234 9.59 -15.87 -0.11
N THR A 235 10.06 -15.38 -1.25
CA THR A 235 9.39 -15.43 -2.55
C THR A 235 10.38 -15.27 -3.69
N ALA A 236 9.89 -15.28 -4.93
CA ALA A 236 10.62 -14.86 -6.11
C ALA A 236 9.84 -13.76 -6.85
N ILE A 237 10.54 -12.93 -7.64
CA ILE A 237 9.88 -11.99 -8.56
C ILE A 237 9.47 -12.77 -9.81
N SER A 238 8.23 -13.25 -9.81
CA SER A 238 7.66 -14.03 -10.92
C SER A 238 6.16 -13.79 -11.02
N THR A 239 5.62 -13.71 -12.24
CA THR A 239 4.17 -13.65 -12.47
C THR A 239 3.47 -15.00 -12.22
N SER A 240 4.24 -16.07 -11.93
CA SER A 240 3.68 -17.40 -11.62
C SER A 240 3.25 -17.52 -10.16
N LEU A 241 1.99 -17.88 -9.95
CA LEU A 241 1.47 -18.25 -8.62
C LEU A 241 2.03 -19.59 -8.11
N SER A 242 2.66 -20.42 -8.96
CA SER A 242 3.31 -21.65 -8.50
C SER A 242 4.41 -21.36 -7.48
N MET A 243 5.02 -20.18 -7.54
CA MET A 243 6.07 -19.77 -6.59
C MET A 243 5.53 -19.55 -5.18
N LEU A 244 4.21 -19.37 -5.01
CA LEU A 244 3.56 -19.27 -3.69
C LEU A 244 3.40 -20.63 -3.00
N SER A 245 3.51 -21.72 -3.75
CA SER A 245 3.39 -23.07 -3.19
C SER A 245 4.68 -23.59 -2.56
N GLY A 246 5.80 -22.87 -2.71
CA GLY A 246 7.13 -23.36 -2.32
C GLY A 246 7.61 -24.57 -3.14
N LEU A 247 6.84 -24.99 -4.15
CA LEU A 247 7.20 -26.08 -5.05
C LEU A 247 7.95 -25.54 -6.26
N PRO A 248 8.96 -26.27 -6.76
CA PRO A 248 9.57 -25.95 -8.04
C PRO A 248 8.49 -25.85 -9.15
N PRO A 249 8.72 -25.06 -10.21
CA PRO A 249 7.83 -25.09 -11.36
C PRO A 249 7.71 -26.53 -11.87
N LEU A 250 6.55 -26.91 -12.42
CA LEU A 250 6.33 -28.28 -12.92
C LEU A 250 7.42 -28.73 -13.90
N SER A 251 8.00 -27.79 -14.66
CA SER A 251 9.14 -28.03 -15.57
C SER A 251 10.44 -28.46 -14.88
N ALA A 252 10.60 -28.18 -13.58
CA ALA A 252 11.74 -28.63 -12.78
C ALA A 252 11.51 -29.99 -12.09
N ILE A 253 10.27 -30.50 -12.13
CA ILE A 253 9.87 -31.77 -11.48
C ILE A 253 9.50 -32.83 -12.53
N LEU A 254 9.04 -32.40 -13.70
CA LEU A 254 8.74 -33.27 -14.82
C LEU A 254 9.98 -33.39 -15.72
N PRO A 255 10.37 -34.61 -16.12
CA PRO A 255 11.41 -34.78 -17.12
C PRO A 255 10.97 -34.11 -18.43
N ASP A 256 11.92 -33.43 -19.06
CA ASP A 256 11.74 -32.70 -20.31
C ASP A 256 11.10 -33.63 -21.36
N PRO A 257 9.85 -33.40 -21.80
CA PRO A 257 9.11 -34.38 -22.60
C PRO A 257 9.68 -34.56 -24.01
N LEU A 258 10.65 -33.74 -24.41
CA LEU A 258 11.26 -33.78 -25.74
C LEU A 258 12.77 -34.03 -25.74
N GLY A 259 13.47 -34.01 -24.60
CA GLY A 259 14.90 -34.37 -24.52
C GLY A 259 15.80 -33.65 -25.54
N LEU A 260 15.52 -32.38 -25.86
CA LEU A 260 16.34 -31.57 -26.76
C LEU A 260 17.11 -30.54 -25.94
N GLY A 261 18.23 -31.00 -25.38
CA GLY A 261 19.36 -30.14 -25.01
C GLY A 261 20.21 -29.78 -26.22
#